data_AF-A0A7C8EUB1-F1
#
_entry.id   AF-A0A7C8EUB1-F1
#
_cell.length_a   1.000
_cell.length_b   1.000
_cell.length_c   1.000
_cell.angle_alpha   90.00
_cell.angle_beta   90.00
_cell.angle_gamma   90.00
#
_symmetry.space_group_name_H-M   'P 1'
#
loop_
_entity.id
_entity.type
_entity.pdbx_description
1 polymer ?
#
loop_
_entity_poly.entity_id
_entity_poly.type
_entity_poly.pdbx_seq_one_letter_code
_entity_poly.pdbx_strand_id
1 'polypeptide(L)' 'MAGNSFGRLFSVTTWGESHGEALGAVIDGCPPAIPLSPADIQKDMDRRRPGRALTSPR' A
#
# COMPACT_ATOMS: atom_id res chain seq x y z
N MET A 1 -17.66 -5.04 7.45
CA MET A 1 -16.44 -4.87 8.27
C MET A 1 -16.26 -3.38 8.51
N ALA A 2 -16.46 -2.92 9.74
CA ALA A 2 -16.29 -1.50 10.10
C ALA A 2 -14.90 -1.35 10.72
N GLY A 3 -14.00 -0.59 10.07
CA GLY A 3 -12.61 -0.42 10.54
C GLY A 3 -11.54 -0.44 9.46
N ASN A 4 -11.89 -0.16 8.20
CA ASN A 4 -10.93 -0.06 7.10
C ASN A 4 -10.30 1.33 6.94
N SER A 5 -10.67 2.30 7.79
CA SER A 5 -10.13 3.66 7.78
C SER A 5 -9.34 3.94 9.05
N PHE A 6 -8.15 4.54 8.90
CA PHE A 6 -7.29 4.96 10.00
C PHE A 6 -6.85 6.42 9.79
N GLY A 7 -6.82 7.22 10.86
CA GLY A 7 -6.40 8.63 10.83
C GLY A 7 -7.56 9.63 10.85
N ARG A 8 -7.23 10.93 10.95
CA ARG A 8 -8.22 12.04 11.02
C ARG A 8 -7.95 13.16 10.02
N LEU A 9 -6.76 13.77 10.07
CA LEU A 9 -6.36 14.80 9.11
C LEU A 9 -5.64 14.19 7.91
N PHE A 10 -4.72 13.26 8.18
CA PHE A 10 -4.17 12.34 7.20
C PHE A 10 -4.83 10.99 7.43
N SER A 11 -5.69 10.57 6.50
CA SER A 11 -6.47 9.34 6.64
C SER A 11 -6.18 8.35 5.53
N VAL A 12 -6.14 7.08 5.89
CA VAL A 12 -5.92 5.95 4.98
C VAL A 12 -7.12 5.03 5.06
N THR A 13 -7.74 4.76 3.92
CA THR A 13 -8.87 3.82 3.81
C THR A 13 -8.51 2.70 2.85
N THR A 14 -8.55 1.45 3.32
CA THR A 14 -8.20 0.27 2.50
C THR A 14 -9.43 -0.48 1.99
N TRP A 15 -9.24 -1.22 0.92
CA TRP A 15 -10.28 -2.07 0.32
C TRP A 15 -9.65 -3.21 -0.50
N GLY A 16 -10.50 -4.17 -0.87
CA GLY A 16 -10.12 -5.37 -1.61
C GLY A 16 -9.88 -6.58 -0.72
N GLU A 17 -9.84 -7.74 -1.35
CA GLU A 17 -9.72 -9.05 -0.70
C GLU A 17 -8.55 -9.83 -1.32
N SER A 18 -7.96 -10.75 -0.56
CA SER A 18 -6.79 -11.52 -1.01
C SER A 18 -7.06 -12.40 -2.23
N HIS A 19 -8.30 -12.79 -2.46
CA HIS A 19 -8.75 -13.58 -3.61
C HIS A 19 -9.54 -12.73 -4.62
N GLY A 20 -9.65 -11.42 -4.38
CA GLY A 20 -10.29 -10.50 -5.29
C GLY A 20 -9.37 -10.13 -6.46
N GLU A 21 -9.92 -9.43 -7.43
CA GLU A 21 -9.18 -8.96 -8.60
C GLU A 21 -8.06 -7.97 -8.23
N ALA A 22 -8.29 -7.16 -7.20
CA ALA A 22 -7.35 -6.14 -6.77
C ALA A 22 -7.43 -5.82 -5.27
N LEU A 23 -6.35 -5.21 -4.79
CA LEU A 23 -6.23 -4.60 -3.46
C LEU A 23 -5.93 -3.11 -3.65
N GLY A 24 -6.40 -2.26 -2.75
CA GLY A 24 -6.17 -0.83 -2.86
C GLY A 24 -6.31 -0.06 -1.56
N ALA A 25 -5.87 1.21 -1.63
CA ALA A 25 -6.01 2.17 -0.55
C ALA A 25 -6.25 3.57 -1.13
N VAL A 26 -7.04 4.37 -0.42
CA VAL A 26 -7.23 5.80 -0.63
C VAL A 26 -6.54 6.54 0.50
N ILE A 27 -5.77 7.58 0.18
CA ILE A 27 -5.05 8.40 1.15
C ILE A 27 -5.53 9.84 0.97
N ASP A 28 -6.09 10.41 2.04
CA ASP A 28 -6.59 11.78 2.08
C ASP A 28 -5.74 12.64 3.03
N GLY A 29 -5.72 13.94 2.78
CA GLY A 29 -4.98 14.92 3.58
C GLY A 29 -3.49 15.01 3.26
N CYS A 30 -3.06 14.49 2.10
CA CYS A 30 -1.70 14.67 1.62
C CYS A 30 -1.49 16.14 1.19
N PRO A 31 -0.46 16.83 1.72
CA PRO A 31 -0.12 18.18 1.26
C PRO A 31 0.21 18.18 -0.25
N PRO A 32 -0.12 19.26 -0.97
CA PRO A 32 0.22 19.38 -2.38
C PRO A 32 1.73 19.54 -2.59
N ALA A 33 2.17 19.40 -3.85
CA ALA A 33 3.55 19.59 -4.29
C ALA A 33 4.59 18.62 -3.69
N ILE A 34 4.15 17.50 -3.12
CA ILE A 34 5.04 16.38 -2.79
C ILE A 34 5.24 15.54 -4.06
N PRO A 35 6.47 15.42 -4.59
CA PRO A 35 6.73 14.53 -5.71
C PRO A 35 6.46 13.09 -5.29
N LEU A 36 5.59 12.41 -6.04
CA LEU A 36 5.21 11.03 -5.78
C LEU A 36 5.21 10.25 -7.08
N SER A 37 5.92 9.13 -7.07
CA SER A 37 5.96 8.19 -8.19
C SER A 37 5.63 6.77 -7.71
N PRO A 38 5.19 5.87 -8.61
CA PRO A 38 4.97 4.47 -8.27
C PRO A 38 6.23 3.77 -7.72
N ALA A 39 7.42 4.21 -8.14
CA ALA A 39 8.69 3.63 -7.69
C ALA A 39 8.94 3.83 -6.19
N ASP A 40 8.45 4.94 -5.63
CA ASP A 40 8.57 5.25 -4.20
C ASP A 40 7.81 4.20 -3.36
N ILE A 41 6.61 3.82 -3.82
CA ILE A 41 5.78 2.79 -3.17
C ILE A 41 6.34 1.39 -3.41
N GLN A 42 6.75 1.10 -4.65
CA GLN A 42 7.22 -0.23 -5.04
C GLN A 42 8.44 -0.68 -4.22
N LYS A 43 9.36 0.25 -3.92
CA LYS A 43 10.53 -0.01 -3.08
C LYS A 43 10.15 -0.58 -1.72
N ASP A 44 9.18 0.01 -1.04
CA ASP A 44 8.72 -0.47 0.27
C ASP A 44 7.90 -1.76 0.16
N MET A 45 7.21 -1.97 -0.97
CA MET A 45 6.53 -3.24 -1.24
C MET A 45 7.51 -4.40 -1.45
N ASP A 46 8.61 -4.15 -2.14
CA ASP A 46 9.64 -5.16 -2.37
C ASP A 46 10.39 -5.52 -1.09
N ARG A 47 10.59 -4.55 -0.17
CA ARG A 47 11.18 -4.79 1.16
C ARG A 47 10.37 -5.76 2.02
N ARG A 48 9.06 -5.88 1.80
CA ARG A 48 8.18 -6.82 2.52
C ARG A 48 8.35 -8.26 2.06
N ARG A 49 8.92 -8.48 0.86
CA ARG A 49 9.17 -9.83 0.37
C ARG A 49 10.33 -10.43 1.17
N PRO A 50 10.21 -11.65 1.73
CA PRO A 50 11.36 -12.34 2.28
C PRO A 50 12.43 -12.44 1.20
N GLY A 51 13.69 -12.17 1.56
CA GLY A 51 14.78 -12.01 0.59
C GLY A 51 14.87 -13.17 -0.40
N ARG A 52 15.26 -12.89 -1.65
CA ARG A 52 15.30 -13.83 -2.79
C ARG A 52 15.95 -15.19 -2.51
N ALA A 53 16.81 -15.30 -1.49
CA ALA A 53 17.46 -16.55 -1.09
C ALA A 53 16.54 -17.54 -0.36
N LEU A 54 15.39 -17.09 0.17
CA LEU A 54 14.48 -17.89 1.00
C LEU A 54 13.25 -18.41 0.22
N THR A 55 13.15 -18.09 -1.06
CA THR A 55 12.01 -18.49 -1.91
C THR A 55 12.52 -19.11 -3.20
N SER A 56 11.78 -20.07 -3.75
CA SER A 56 12.04 -20.55 -5.11
C SER A 56 11.88 -19.40 -6.13
N PRO A 57 12.54 -19.50 -7.30
CA PRO A 57 12.37 -18.51 -8.36
C PRO A 57 10.89 -18.37 -8.73
N ARG A 58 10.47 -17.11 -8.94
CA ARG A 58 9.17 -16.76 -9.51
C ARG A 58 9.29 -16.61 -11.01
#